data_AF-T1FXD6-F1
#
_entry.id   AF-T1FXD6-F1
#
_cell.length_a   1.000
_cell.length_b   1.000
_cell.length_c   1.000
_cell.angle_alpha   90.00
_cell.angle_beta   90.00
_cell.angle_gamma   90.00
#
_symmetry.space_group_name_H-M   'P 1'
#
loop_
_entity.id
_entity.type
_entity.pdbx_description
1 polymer ?
#
loop_
_entity_poly.entity_id
_entity_poly.type
_entity_poly.pdbx_seq_one_letter_code
_entity_poly.pdbx_strand_id
1 'polypeptide(L)'
;DFQELFVDRDLSNGPLSIVTLSQNTVNDMSAWSPSVEEEREEILVKFIEGATEICNALKSAGYWADFIEPESGRPYFGAYTGSTLFETDHRYKKLGFNINDLGCCKVIVHSVWGAYVYVGSLFTNAPIDHPVITKLTQYNEKQ
;
A
#
# COMPACT_ATOMS: atom_id res chain seq x y z
N ASP A 1 7.54 -13.52 -1.25
CA ASP A 1 7.66 -12.78 0.03
C ASP A 1 7.48 -11.28 -0.24
N PHE A 2 7.54 -10.36 0.74
CA PHE A 2 7.70 -8.92 0.47
C PHE A 2 9.15 -8.56 0.14
N GLN A 3 10.11 -9.38 0.59
CA GLN A 3 11.54 -9.15 0.37
C GLN A 3 11.93 -9.11 -1.12
N GLU A 4 11.26 -9.88 -1.96
CA GLU A 4 11.53 -9.97 -3.40
C GLU A 4 11.13 -8.71 -4.19
N LEU A 5 10.43 -7.77 -3.54
CA LEU A 5 10.04 -6.50 -4.14
C LEU A 5 11.22 -5.53 -4.23
N PHE A 6 12.20 -5.61 -3.32
CA PHE A 6 13.30 -4.64 -3.23
C PHE A 6 14.65 -5.35 -3.38
N VAL A 7 15.01 -5.70 -4.62
CA VAL A 7 16.18 -6.53 -4.96
C VAL A 7 17.52 -5.85 -4.71
N ASP A 8 17.53 -4.53 -4.62
CA ASP A 8 18.69 -3.69 -4.30
C ASP A 8 18.94 -3.59 -2.80
N ARG A 9 18.15 -4.31 -1.98
CA ARG A 9 18.17 -4.20 -0.53
C ARG A 9 18.10 -5.55 0.16
N ASP A 10 19.02 -5.78 1.08
CA ASP A 10 18.91 -6.90 2.01
C ASP A 10 17.85 -6.57 3.08
N LEU A 11 16.66 -7.14 2.92
CA LEU A 11 15.57 -7.07 3.89
C LEU A 11 15.56 -8.27 4.85
N SER A 12 16.56 -9.16 4.79
CA SER A 12 16.68 -10.31 5.69
C SER A 12 17.27 -9.94 7.06
N ASN A 13 18.05 -8.86 7.11
CA ASN A 13 18.76 -8.41 8.31
C ASN A 13 18.34 -6.98 8.69
N GLY A 14 17.28 -6.86 9.48
CA GLY A 14 16.87 -5.57 10.06
C GLY A 14 15.36 -5.45 10.28
N PRO A 15 14.91 -4.41 11.00
CA PRO A 15 13.49 -4.13 11.14
C PRO A 15 12.90 -3.73 9.79
N LEU A 16 11.76 -4.32 9.44
CA LEU A 16 10.93 -3.93 8.30
C LEU A 16 9.51 -3.64 8.81
N SER A 17 9.09 -2.39 8.64
CA SER A 17 7.73 -1.96 8.89
C SER A 17 7.00 -1.81 7.57
N ILE A 18 5.76 -2.31 7.53
CA ILE A 18 4.85 -2.17 6.39
C ILE A 18 3.69 -1.28 6.85
N VAL A 19 3.46 -0.19 6.14
CA VAL A 19 2.35 0.75 6.38
C VAL A 19 1.38 0.62 5.22
N THR A 20 0.18 0.14 5.49
CA THR A 20 -0.89 0.05 4.48
C THR A 20 -1.74 1.31 4.52
N LEU A 21 -1.90 1.96 3.37
CA LEU A 21 -2.78 3.12 3.21
C LEU A 21 -4.06 2.65 2.56
N SER A 22 -5.19 2.84 3.26
CA SER A 22 -6.52 2.49 2.76
C SER A 22 -7.30 3.78 2.52
N GLN A 23 -7.82 3.95 1.31
CA GLN A 23 -8.67 5.07 0.95
C GLN A 23 -10.09 4.55 0.72
N ASN A 24 -11.07 5.10 1.43
CA ASN A 24 -12.47 4.77 1.20
C ASN A 24 -12.90 5.30 -0.17
N THR A 25 -13.69 4.50 -0.88
CA THR A 25 -14.21 4.83 -2.20
C THR A 25 -15.73 4.98 -2.17
N VAL A 26 -16.26 5.72 -3.12
CA VAL A 26 -17.69 5.88 -3.37
C VAL A 26 -18.23 4.67 -4.15
N ASN A 27 -17.47 4.19 -5.13
CA ASN A 27 -17.86 3.02 -5.92
C ASN A 27 -17.29 1.72 -5.32
N ASP A 28 -17.96 0.60 -5.60
CA ASP A 28 -17.46 -0.73 -5.27
C ASP A 28 -16.28 -1.06 -6.19
N MET A 29 -15.08 -1.15 -5.63
CA MET A 29 -13.84 -1.37 -6.39
C MET A 29 -13.71 -2.79 -6.95
N SER A 30 -14.60 -3.72 -6.58
CA SER A 30 -14.66 -5.07 -7.15
C SER A 30 -15.34 -5.14 -8.52
N ALA A 31 -16.12 -4.11 -8.87
CA ALA A 31 -16.81 -4.01 -10.14
C ALA A 31 -15.97 -3.20 -11.15
N TRP A 32 -16.25 -3.41 -12.45
CA TRP A 32 -15.72 -2.54 -13.49
C TRP A 32 -16.83 -1.64 -14.03
N SER A 33 -16.57 -0.34 -14.06
CA SER A 33 -17.38 0.67 -14.74
C SER A 33 -16.51 1.89 -15.07
N PRO A 34 -16.93 2.77 -15.99
CA PRO A 34 -16.23 4.02 -16.25
C PRO A 34 -16.08 4.90 -14.99
N SER A 35 -17.08 4.90 -14.11
CA SER A 35 -17.03 5.68 -12.86
C SER A 35 -16.05 5.10 -11.83
N VAL A 36 -15.90 3.77 -11.79
CA VAL A 36 -14.90 3.10 -10.95
C VAL A 36 -13.49 3.44 -11.46
N GLU A 37 -13.30 3.42 -12.79
CA GLU A 37 -11.99 3.73 -13.38
C GLU A 37 -11.58 5.19 -13.13
N GLU A 38 -12.51 6.14 -13.35
CA GLU A 38 -12.29 7.56 -13.06
C GLU A 38 -11.93 7.78 -11.58
N GLU A 39 -12.65 7.14 -10.65
CA GLU A 39 -12.33 7.20 -9.22
C GLU A 39 -10.96 6.59 -8.91
N ARG A 40 -10.59 5.48 -9.56
CA ARG A 40 -9.28 4.83 -9.39
C ARG A 40 -8.14 5.76 -9.83
N GLU A 41 -8.27 6.42 -10.98
CA GLU A 41 -7.29 7.39 -11.47
C GLU A 41 -7.13 8.57 -10.47
N GLU A 42 -8.23 9.12 -9.97
CA GLU A 42 -8.18 10.21 -8.99
C GLU A 42 -7.51 9.80 -7.66
N ILE A 43 -7.84 8.61 -7.17
CA ILE A 43 -7.30 8.06 -5.92
C ILE A 43 -5.82 7.71 -6.07
N LEU A 44 -5.41 7.22 -7.25
CA LEU A 44 -4.02 6.91 -7.55
C LEU A 44 -3.13 8.15 -7.45
N VAL A 45 -3.57 9.29 -8.01
CA VAL A 45 -2.81 10.55 -7.92
C VAL A 45 -2.59 10.94 -6.45
N LYS A 46 -3.67 10.93 -5.64
CA LYS A 46 -3.61 11.24 -4.20
C LYS A 46 -2.71 10.25 -3.44
N PHE A 47 -2.76 8.97 -3.81
CA PHE A 47 -1.91 7.95 -3.21
C PHE A 47 -0.43 8.22 -3.49
N ILE A 48 -0.06 8.47 -4.75
CA ILE A 48 1.34 8.70 -5.14
C ILE A 48 1.88 9.96 -4.43
N GLU A 49 1.09 11.04 -4.38
CA GLU A 49 1.46 12.26 -3.67
C GLU A 49 1.69 12.00 -2.17
N GLY A 50 0.72 11.41 -1.48
CA GLY A 50 0.82 11.12 -0.05
C GLY A 50 1.93 10.13 0.30
N ALA A 51 2.08 9.05 -0.47
CA ALA A 51 3.12 8.04 -0.27
C ALA A 51 4.51 8.63 -0.51
N THR A 52 4.66 9.51 -1.50
CA THR A 52 5.91 10.24 -1.78
C THR A 52 6.28 11.14 -0.60
N GLU A 53 5.33 11.91 -0.06
CA GLU A 53 5.57 12.76 1.10
C GLU A 53 6.00 11.97 2.34
N ILE A 54 5.31 10.86 2.64
CA ILE A 54 5.64 9.99 3.76
C ILE A 54 7.03 9.38 3.60
N CYS A 55 7.34 8.86 2.40
CA CYS A 55 8.67 8.33 2.09
C CYS A 55 9.75 9.39 2.26
N ASN A 56 9.53 10.61 1.78
CA ASN A 56 10.49 11.71 1.90
C ASN A 56 10.69 12.16 3.35
N ALA A 57 9.64 12.16 4.17
CA ALA A 57 9.73 12.44 5.59
C ALA A 57 10.57 11.38 6.33
N LEU A 58 10.36 10.09 6.03
CA LEU A 58 11.15 8.99 6.59
C LEU A 58 12.62 9.04 6.12
N LYS A 59 12.86 9.30 4.83
CA LYS A 59 14.19 9.50 4.25
C LYS A 59 14.95 10.65 4.90
N SER A 60 14.28 11.78 5.09
CA SER A 60 14.85 12.94 5.80
C SER A 60 15.20 12.65 7.27
N ALA A 61 14.52 11.69 7.89
CA ALA A 61 14.80 11.21 9.24
C ALA A 61 15.89 10.11 9.30
N GLY A 62 16.52 9.77 8.17
CA GLY A 62 17.61 8.79 8.10
C GLY A 62 17.15 7.35 7.88
N TYR A 63 15.87 7.12 7.64
CA TYR A 63 15.32 5.79 7.33
C TYR A 63 15.18 5.60 5.84
N TRP A 64 15.30 4.37 5.38
CA TRP A 64 14.82 4.06 4.04
C TRP A 64 13.31 3.93 4.04
N ALA A 65 12.71 4.40 2.96
CA ALA A 65 11.30 4.17 2.70
C ALA A 65 11.08 4.07 1.19
N ASP A 66 10.18 3.19 0.80
CA ASP A 66 9.69 3.05 -0.56
C ASP A 66 8.23 2.58 -0.53
N PHE A 67 7.49 2.79 -1.60
CA PHE A 67 6.12 2.29 -1.73
C PHE A 67 5.95 1.53 -3.02
N ILE A 68 4.91 0.71 -3.08
CA ILE A 68 4.54 0.03 -4.30
C ILE A 68 3.57 0.90 -5.07
N GLU A 69 3.98 1.29 -6.28
CA GLU A 69 3.13 1.96 -7.23
C GLU A 69 2.01 0.98 -7.66
N PRO A 70 0.73 1.31 -7.42
CA PRO A 70 -0.34 0.32 -7.50
C PRO A 70 -0.62 -0.22 -8.92
N GLU A 71 -0.44 0.59 -9.97
CA GLU A 71 -0.77 0.21 -11.35
C GLU A 71 0.22 -0.84 -11.90
N SER A 72 1.51 -0.59 -11.72
CA SER A 72 2.59 -1.49 -12.10
C SER A 72 2.82 -2.61 -11.08
N GLY A 73 2.40 -2.38 -9.83
CA GLY A 73 2.66 -3.25 -8.69
C GLY A 73 4.13 -3.26 -8.28
N ARG A 74 4.93 -2.24 -8.62
CA ARG A 74 6.40 -2.23 -8.42
C ARG A 74 6.88 -1.16 -7.47
N PRO A 75 8.10 -1.29 -6.91
CA PRO A 75 8.75 -0.20 -6.18
C PRO A 75 8.73 1.10 -6.99
N TYR A 76 8.36 2.19 -6.32
CA TYR A 76 8.33 3.51 -6.96
C TYR A 76 9.73 4.13 -7.07
N PHE A 77 10.55 3.99 -6.02
CA PHE A 77 11.92 4.52 -6.02
C PHE A 77 12.98 3.47 -6.31
N GLY A 78 12.74 2.21 -5.93
CA GLY A 78 13.68 1.10 -6.05
C GLY A 78 13.95 0.64 -7.48
N ALA A 79 14.94 -0.24 -7.62
CA ALA A 79 15.26 -0.85 -8.90
C ALA A 79 14.11 -1.72 -9.44
N TYR A 80 14.09 -1.87 -10.77
CA TYR A 80 13.16 -2.79 -11.43
C TYR A 80 13.31 -4.22 -10.88
N THR A 81 12.18 -4.84 -10.57
CA THR A 81 12.08 -6.25 -10.18
C THR A 81 11.00 -6.96 -11.01
N GLY A 82 11.17 -8.26 -11.21
CA GLY A 82 10.13 -9.11 -11.80
C GLY A 82 8.98 -9.39 -10.84
N SER A 83 9.17 -9.14 -9.55
CA SER A 83 8.17 -9.30 -8.51
C SER A 83 7.22 -8.10 -8.48
N THR A 84 5.92 -8.34 -8.39
CA THR A 84 4.91 -7.29 -8.25
C THR A 84 4.10 -7.47 -6.97
N LEU A 85 3.41 -6.43 -6.51
CA LEU A 85 2.40 -6.45 -5.45
C LEU A 85 1.23 -5.54 -5.86
N PHE A 86 0.17 -6.15 -6.39
CA PHE A 86 -1.04 -5.42 -6.79
C PHE A 86 -2.02 -5.22 -5.63
N GLU A 87 -2.95 -4.29 -5.77
CA GLU A 87 -3.96 -3.91 -4.76
C GLU A 87 -4.74 -5.08 -4.14
N THR A 88 -4.97 -6.17 -4.90
CA THR A 88 -5.77 -7.33 -4.47
C THR A 88 -4.93 -8.57 -4.18
N ASP A 89 -3.61 -8.40 -3.99
CA ASP A 89 -2.70 -9.49 -3.75
C ASP A 89 -3.01 -10.24 -2.45
N HIS A 90 -2.92 -11.58 -2.50
CA HIS A 90 -3.15 -12.46 -1.35
C HIS A 90 -2.29 -12.13 -0.11
N ARG A 91 -1.12 -11.50 -0.28
CA ARG A 91 -0.25 -11.08 0.82
C ARG A 91 -0.91 -10.05 1.74
N TYR A 92 -1.88 -9.28 1.26
CA TYR A 92 -2.66 -8.37 2.11
C TYR A 92 -3.47 -9.10 3.20
N LYS A 93 -3.71 -10.42 3.07
CA LYS A 93 -4.27 -11.23 4.17
C LYS A 93 -3.42 -11.18 5.43
N LYS A 94 -2.09 -11.09 5.28
CA LYS A 94 -1.14 -10.98 6.41
C LYS A 94 -1.12 -9.58 7.01
N LEU A 95 -1.73 -8.60 6.34
CA LEU A 95 -1.77 -7.19 6.72
C LEU A 95 -3.15 -6.76 7.24
N GLY A 96 -4.02 -7.71 7.59
CA GLY A 96 -5.32 -7.43 8.22
C GLY A 96 -6.50 -7.28 7.25
N PHE A 97 -6.31 -7.53 5.95
CA PHE A 97 -7.38 -7.48 4.95
C PHE A 97 -7.95 -8.87 4.66
N ASN A 98 -9.20 -8.92 4.22
CA ASN A 98 -9.75 -10.13 3.62
C ASN A 98 -9.54 -10.07 2.11
N ILE A 99 -9.10 -11.19 1.52
CA ILE A 99 -9.02 -11.33 0.05
C ILE A 99 -9.94 -12.47 -0.37
N ASN A 100 -10.98 -12.11 -1.13
CA ASN A 100 -11.90 -13.04 -1.75
C ASN A 100 -11.33 -13.46 -3.12
N ASP A 101 -11.11 -14.75 -3.30
CA ASP A 101 -10.62 -15.32 -4.55
C ASP A 101 -11.80 -15.87 -5.35
N LEU A 102 -12.09 -15.25 -6.49
CA LEU A 102 -13.19 -15.62 -7.39
C LEU A 102 -12.69 -16.47 -8.57
N GLY A 103 -11.45 -16.94 -8.53
CA GLY A 103 -10.80 -17.69 -9.59
C GLY A 103 -10.24 -16.80 -10.69
N CYS A 104 -11.09 -16.04 -11.39
CA CYS A 104 -10.67 -15.13 -12.46
C CYS A 104 -10.16 -13.77 -11.95
N CYS A 105 -10.56 -13.37 -10.75
CA CYS A 105 -10.12 -12.13 -10.11
C CYS A 105 -10.06 -12.29 -8.59
N LYS A 106 -9.40 -11.33 -7.94
CA LYS A 106 -9.30 -11.22 -6.49
C LYS A 106 -9.89 -9.89 -6.06
N VAL A 107 -10.60 -9.90 -4.95
CA VAL A 107 -11.22 -8.71 -4.37
C VAL A 107 -10.67 -8.51 -2.97
N ILE A 108 -10.11 -7.32 -2.72
CA ILE A 108 -9.71 -6.90 -1.38
C ILE A 108 -10.91 -6.33 -0.63
N VAL A 109 -11.04 -6.70 0.64
CA VAL A 109 -12.17 -6.33 1.50
C VAL A 109 -11.62 -5.79 2.82
N HIS A 110 -11.91 -4.52 3.09
CA HIS A 110 -11.64 -3.84 4.36
C HIS A 110 -12.71 -4.18 5.38
N SER A 111 -12.34 -4.29 6.67
CA SER A 111 -13.26 -4.68 7.75
C SER A 111 -14.42 -3.69 7.96
N VAL A 112 -14.18 -2.42 7.68
CA VAL A 112 -15.18 -1.34 7.85
C VAL A 112 -15.86 -0.97 6.54
N TRP A 113 -15.12 -0.94 5.43
CA TRP A 113 -15.61 -0.39 4.15
C TRP A 113 -15.98 -1.46 3.12
N GLY A 114 -15.79 -2.74 3.44
CA GLY A 114 -16.03 -3.82 2.48
C GLY A 114 -15.11 -3.68 1.26
N ALA A 115 -15.68 -3.86 0.06
CA ALA A 115 -14.98 -3.67 -1.22
C ALA A 115 -14.95 -2.20 -1.70
N TYR A 116 -15.46 -1.26 -0.89
CA TYR A 116 -15.39 0.19 -1.16
C TYR A 116 -14.08 0.77 -0.62
N VAL A 117 -12.97 0.22 -1.11
CA VAL A 117 -11.63 0.54 -0.63
C VAL A 117 -10.60 0.42 -1.74
N TYR A 118 -9.65 1.35 -1.74
CA TYR A 118 -8.41 1.27 -2.48
C TYR A 118 -7.24 1.13 -1.52
N VAL A 119 -6.36 0.15 -1.73
CA VAL A 119 -5.27 -0.18 -0.78
C VAL A 119 -3.92 -0.15 -1.47
N GLY A 120 -2.98 0.59 -0.87
CA GLY A 120 -1.57 0.59 -1.24
C GLY A 120 -0.66 0.32 -0.04
N SER A 121 0.62 0.04 -0.31
CA SER A 121 1.60 -0.33 0.71
C SER A 121 2.89 0.47 0.60
N LEU A 122 3.36 0.93 1.75
CA LEU A 122 4.67 1.55 1.96
C LEU A 122 5.52 0.66 2.87
N PHE A 123 6.82 0.65 2.62
CA PHE A 123 7.83 -0.17 3.27
C PHE A 123 8.92 0.73 3.82
N THR A 124 9.37 0.47 5.04
CA THR A 124 10.43 1.26 5.67
C THR A 124 11.20 0.45 6.70
N ASN A 125 12.45 0.82 6.97
CA ASN A 125 13.21 0.28 8.11
C ASN A 125 13.08 1.13 9.38
N ALA A 126 12.21 2.15 9.37
CA ALA A 126 11.82 2.84 10.59
C ALA A 126 11.03 1.90 11.50
N PRO A 127 11.27 1.92 12.82
CA PRO A 127 10.51 1.12 13.76
C PRO A 127 9.06 1.62 13.85
N ILE A 128 8.12 0.74 14.20
CA ILE A 128 6.67 1.07 14.18
C ILE A 128 6.28 2.18 15.16
N ASP A 129 7.07 2.38 16.22
CA ASP A 129 6.90 3.44 17.21
C ASP A 129 7.48 4.80 16.76
N HIS A 130 8.10 4.87 15.57
CA HIS A 130 8.66 6.10 15.04
C HIS A 130 7.56 7.18 14.91
N PRO A 131 7.80 8.43 15.34
CA PRO A 131 6.77 9.46 15.40
C PRO A 131 6.02 9.72 14.08
N VAL A 132 6.68 9.57 12.93
CA VAL A 132 6.03 9.69 11.62
C VAL A 132 4.99 8.58 11.40
N ILE A 133 5.34 7.31 11.70
CA ILE A 133 4.44 6.17 11.58
C ILE A 133 3.30 6.27 12.59
N THR A 134 3.61 6.62 13.84
CA THR A 134 2.61 6.77 14.91
C THR A 134 1.61 7.88 14.58
N LYS A 135 2.04 9.00 13.98
CA LYS A 135 1.11 10.06 13.55
C LYS A 135 0.18 9.61 12.42
N LEU A 136 0.68 8.80 11.48
CA LEU A 136 -0.12 8.26 10.37
C LEU A 136 -1.20 7.29 10.87
N THR A 137 -0.89 6.49 11.89
CA THR A 137 -1.84 5.52 12.46
C THR A 137 -2.90 6.18 13.35
N GLN A 138 -2.57 7.28 14.05
CA GLN A 138 -3.51 8.03 14.89
C GLN A 138 -4.58 8.81 14.11
N TYR A 139 -4.35 9.12 12.83
CA TYR A 139 -5.35 9.81 12.00
C TYR A 139 -6.62 8.95 11.81
N ASN A 140 -6.47 7.61 11.84
CA ASN A 140 -7.56 6.66 11.64
C ASN A 140 -8.50 6.49 12.86
N GLU A 141 -8.08 6.88 14.07
CA GLU A 141 -8.94 6.75 15.27
C GLU A 141 -9.92 7.92 15.46
N LYS A 142 -9.83 8.96 14.61
CA LYS A 142 -10.63 10.19 14.73
C LYS A 142 -11.66 10.39 13.59
N GLN A 143 -11.84 9.40 12.73
CA GLN A 143 -12.90 9.33 11.71
C GLN A 143 -13.82 8.15 12.02
#